data_AF-A0A654LZV6-F1
#
_entry.id   AF-A0A654LZV6-F1
#
_cell.length_a   1.000
_cell.length_b   1.000
_cell.length_c   1.000
_cell.angle_alpha   90.00
_cell.angle_beta   90.00
_cell.angle_gamma   90.00
#
_symmetry.space_group_name_H-M   'P 1'
#
loop_
_entity.id
_entity.type
_entity.pdbx_description
1 polymer ?
#
loop_
_entity_poly.entity_id
_entity_poly.type
_entity_poly.pdbx_seq_one_letter_code
_entity_poly.pdbx_strand_id
1 'polypeptide(L)'
;MRTKNIYALPIPRELLQRIDRSSPAHVGKLRNAVDFIAPIGTPVLAAADGVVSHLKDDSNVGGPDASYWFYTNFITIKHSNGEYSRYDHLDYKSSKVKLNQVVHVGEEISKVGMTGYTYIPHLHFQVFIFTGYNIWTDFETIEIKNFRNIM
;
A
#
# COMPACT_ATOMS: atom_id res chain seq x y z
N MET A 1 -7.10 3.58 16.74
CA MET A 1 -5.92 2.77 17.14
C MET A 1 -4.72 3.20 16.31
N ARG A 2 -3.52 3.04 16.83
CA ARG A 2 -2.26 3.46 16.19
C ARG A 2 -1.37 2.27 15.91
N THR A 3 -0.46 2.44 14.96
CA THR A 3 0.57 1.42 14.69
C THR A 3 1.48 1.21 15.89
N LYS A 4 1.83 -0.06 16.11
CA LYS A 4 2.91 -0.53 16.97
C LYS A 4 4.23 -0.52 16.23
N ASN A 5 4.24 -0.81 14.92
CA ASN A 5 5.44 -0.67 14.10
C ASN A 5 5.76 0.79 13.80
N ILE A 6 7.05 1.06 13.61
CA ILE A 6 7.56 2.28 13.01
C ILE A 6 7.76 2.01 11.51
N TYR A 7 6.82 2.49 10.70
CA TYR A 7 6.87 2.32 9.25
C TYR A 7 7.84 3.33 8.62
N ALA A 8 8.68 2.84 7.71
CA ALA A 8 9.50 3.66 6.85
C ALA A 8 8.68 4.20 5.67
N LEU A 9 9.18 5.26 5.02
CA LEU A 9 8.58 5.75 3.78
C LEU A 9 8.57 4.63 2.73
N PRO A 10 7.40 4.28 2.17
CA PRO A 10 7.28 3.24 1.14
C PRO A 10 7.65 3.75 -0.26
N ILE A 11 8.11 4.99 -0.36
CA ILE A 11 8.53 5.65 -1.60
C ILE A 11 9.86 6.37 -1.32
N PRO A 12 10.86 6.30 -2.24
CA PRO A 12 12.08 7.09 -2.11
C PRO A 12 11.78 8.58 -1.97
N ARG A 13 12.38 9.23 -0.96
CA ARG A 13 12.02 10.60 -0.56
C ARG A 13 12.24 11.62 -1.69
N GLU A 14 13.24 11.40 -2.52
CA GLU A 14 13.61 12.24 -3.65
C GLU A 14 12.62 12.17 -4.82
N LEU A 15 11.78 11.12 -4.88
CA LEU A 15 10.73 10.95 -5.89
C LEU A 15 9.33 11.28 -5.35
N LEU A 16 9.21 11.46 -4.04
CA LEU A 16 7.95 11.77 -3.37
C LEU A 16 7.57 13.24 -3.55
N GLN A 17 6.44 13.50 -4.19
CA GLN A 17 5.94 14.85 -4.42
C GLN A 17 5.14 15.36 -3.22
N ARG A 18 4.26 14.51 -2.66
CA ARG A 18 3.39 14.86 -1.54
C ARG A 18 2.91 13.62 -0.79
N ILE A 19 2.66 13.77 0.51
CA ILE A 19 1.89 12.81 1.31
C ILE A 19 0.50 13.41 1.54
N ASP A 20 -0.56 12.70 1.16
CA ASP A 20 -1.94 13.11 1.31
C ASP A 20 -2.69 12.18 2.27
N ARG A 21 -3.34 12.76 3.27
CA ARG A 21 -4.18 12.06 4.27
C ARG A 21 -5.62 12.56 4.26
N SER A 22 -5.95 13.40 3.27
CA SER A 22 -7.21 14.14 3.16
C SER A 22 -8.03 13.72 1.94
N SER A 23 -7.62 12.64 1.27
CA SER A 23 -8.33 12.10 0.12
C SER A 23 -9.81 11.83 0.47
N PRO A 24 -10.77 12.25 -0.35
CA PRO A 24 -12.19 11.95 -0.12
C PRO A 24 -12.50 10.44 -0.06
N ALA A 25 -11.62 9.59 -0.61
CA ALA A 25 -11.74 8.14 -0.53
C ALA A 25 -11.36 7.59 0.87
N HIS A 26 -10.64 8.35 1.68
CA HIS A 26 -10.18 7.95 3.01
C HIS A 26 -11.29 8.15 4.06
N VAL A 27 -12.37 7.39 3.92
CA VAL A 27 -13.52 7.37 4.82
C VAL A 27 -13.80 5.95 5.34
N GLY A 28 -14.56 5.82 6.42
CA GLY A 28 -14.96 4.52 6.97
C GLY A 28 -13.75 3.64 7.34
N LYS A 29 -13.65 2.47 6.71
CA LYS A 29 -12.52 1.53 6.92
C LYS A 29 -11.20 2.04 6.35
N LEU A 30 -11.21 3.01 5.44
CA LEU A 30 -10.03 3.60 4.83
C LEU A 30 -9.60 4.92 5.47
N ARG A 31 -10.24 5.33 6.57
CA ARG A 31 -10.01 6.63 7.23
C ARG A 31 -8.57 6.92 7.67
N ASN A 32 -7.74 5.88 7.81
CA ASN A 32 -6.33 6.00 8.18
C ASN A 32 -5.37 5.66 7.03
N ALA A 33 -5.88 5.55 5.80
CA ALA A 33 -5.05 5.39 4.61
C ALA A 33 -4.25 6.67 4.33
N VAL A 34 -3.23 6.53 3.48
CA VAL A 34 -2.30 7.59 3.12
C VAL A 34 -1.96 7.42 1.66
N ASP A 35 -2.08 8.49 0.88
CA ASP A 35 -1.68 8.51 -0.52
C ASP A 35 -0.30 9.17 -0.65
N PHE A 36 0.63 8.47 -1.27
CA PHE A 36 1.94 9.01 -1.62
C PHE A 36 1.94 9.40 -3.10
N ILE A 37 1.87 10.69 -3.36
CA ILE A 37 1.85 11.23 -4.71
C ILE A 37 3.25 11.12 -5.30
N ALA A 38 3.39 10.31 -6.34
CA ALA A 38 4.64 10.04 -7.02
C ALA A 38 4.36 9.59 -8.47
N PRO A 39 5.29 9.81 -9.42
CA PRO A 39 5.12 9.39 -10.81
C PRO A 39 4.95 7.87 -10.97
N ILE A 40 4.27 7.44 -12.04
CA ILE A 40 4.26 6.04 -12.49
C ILE A 40 5.71 5.55 -12.66
N GLY A 41 5.98 4.30 -12.24
CA GLY A 41 7.30 3.68 -12.29
C GLY A 41 8.17 3.97 -11.07
N THR A 42 7.76 4.85 -10.16
CA THR A 42 8.48 5.11 -8.90
C THR A 42 8.59 3.81 -8.09
N PRO A 43 9.79 3.44 -7.59
CA PRO A 43 9.96 2.27 -6.73
C PRO A 43 9.04 2.31 -5.51
N VAL A 44 8.35 1.20 -5.24
CA VAL A 44 7.58 0.98 -4.01
C VAL A 44 8.39 0.08 -3.11
N LEU A 45 8.62 0.52 -1.88
CA LEU A 45 9.49 -0.12 -0.90
C LEU A 45 8.66 -0.73 0.23
N ALA A 46 9.09 -1.88 0.75
CA ALA A 46 8.52 -2.45 1.95
C ALA A 46 8.72 -1.49 3.14
N ALA A 47 7.62 -1.00 3.72
CA ALA A 47 7.66 -0.03 4.80
C ALA A 47 8.12 -0.62 6.15
N ALA A 48 8.05 -1.94 6.31
CA ALA A 48 8.55 -2.69 7.45
C ALA A 48 8.78 -4.16 7.08
N ASP A 49 9.64 -4.85 7.84
CA ASP A 49 9.92 -6.28 7.66
C ASP A 49 8.64 -7.11 7.76
N GLY A 50 8.54 -8.17 6.97
CA GLY A 50 7.41 -9.08 7.05
C GLY A 50 7.38 -10.15 5.99
N VAL A 51 6.19 -10.72 5.79
CA VAL A 51 5.95 -11.78 4.81
C VAL A 51 4.82 -11.34 3.87
N VAL A 52 5.05 -11.46 2.56
CA VAL A 52 4.03 -11.20 1.54
C VAL A 52 2.88 -12.18 1.72
N SER A 53 1.72 -11.67 2.12
CA SER A 53 0.55 -12.46 2.48
C SER A 53 -0.48 -12.56 1.35
N HIS A 54 -0.61 -11.49 0.57
CA HIS A 54 -1.54 -11.40 -0.57
C HIS A 54 -0.91 -10.52 -1.64
N LEU A 55 -1.19 -10.82 -2.91
CA LEU A 55 -0.80 -9.95 -4.01
C LEU A 55 -1.73 -10.18 -5.21
N LYS A 56 -1.89 -9.14 -6.01
CA LYS A 56 -2.51 -9.17 -7.34
C LYS A 56 -1.72 -8.23 -8.24
N ASP A 57 -1.30 -8.71 -9.40
CA ASP A 57 -0.37 -7.99 -10.29
C ASP A 57 -0.67 -8.25 -11.78
N ASP A 58 -1.90 -8.64 -12.08
CA ASP A 58 -2.32 -9.16 -13.38
C ASP A 58 -3.25 -8.21 -14.15
N SER A 59 -3.58 -7.03 -13.61
CA SER A 59 -4.43 -6.06 -14.29
C SER A 59 -3.64 -4.91 -14.91
N ASN A 60 -4.05 -4.51 -16.10
CA ASN A 60 -3.62 -3.30 -16.80
C ASN A 60 -4.76 -2.26 -16.91
N VAL A 61 -5.79 -2.37 -16.06
CA VAL A 61 -7.00 -1.53 -16.10
C VAL A 61 -7.00 -0.58 -14.91
N GLY A 62 -7.33 0.68 -15.16
CA GLY A 62 -7.60 1.67 -14.12
C GLY A 62 -8.16 2.97 -14.66
N GLY A 63 -8.52 3.88 -13.76
CA GLY A 63 -9.15 5.15 -14.09
C GLY A 63 -10.18 5.63 -13.04
N PRO A 64 -10.89 6.74 -13.33
CA PRO A 64 -11.69 7.46 -12.35
C PRO A 64 -13.11 6.87 -12.15
N ASP A 65 -13.37 5.67 -12.65
CA ASP A 65 -14.66 4.99 -12.46
C ASP A 65 -14.56 4.04 -11.25
N ALA A 66 -15.52 4.15 -10.33
CA ALA A 66 -15.55 3.33 -9.12
C ALA A 66 -15.66 1.82 -9.41
N SER A 67 -16.22 1.44 -10.57
CA SER A 67 -16.21 0.06 -11.02
C SER A 67 -14.79 -0.48 -11.16
N TYR A 68 -13.77 0.35 -11.41
CA TYR A 68 -12.42 -0.17 -11.57
C TYR A 68 -11.77 -0.68 -10.29
N TRP A 69 -12.40 -0.55 -9.12
CA TRP A 69 -11.80 -0.98 -7.85
C TRP A 69 -11.31 -2.44 -7.85
N PHE A 70 -12.00 -3.36 -8.53
CA PHE A 70 -11.63 -4.78 -8.58
C PHE A 70 -10.42 -5.07 -9.48
N TYR A 71 -10.01 -4.11 -10.30
CA TYR A 71 -8.80 -4.18 -11.11
C TYR A 71 -7.54 -3.70 -10.39
N THR A 72 -7.64 -3.19 -9.17
CA THR A 72 -6.48 -2.71 -8.40
C THR A 72 -5.41 -3.80 -8.26
N ASN A 73 -4.18 -3.52 -8.66
CA ASN A 73 -3.02 -4.35 -8.32
C ASN A 73 -2.49 -3.91 -6.97
N PHE A 74 -2.06 -4.89 -6.18
CA PHE A 74 -1.66 -4.65 -4.81
C PHE A 74 -0.70 -5.71 -4.27
N ILE A 75 -0.02 -5.33 -3.19
CA ILE A 75 0.74 -6.24 -2.33
C ILE A 75 0.28 -6.00 -0.89
N THR A 76 0.15 -7.05 -0.10
CA THR A 76 -0.12 -6.98 1.34
C THR A 76 0.98 -7.74 2.10
N ILE A 77 1.69 -7.06 2.99
CA ILE A 77 2.72 -7.65 3.85
C ILE A 77 2.16 -7.83 5.26
N LYS A 78 2.30 -9.04 5.81
CA LYS A 78 2.01 -9.37 7.21
C LYS A 78 3.26 -9.14 8.06
N HIS A 79 3.10 -8.42 9.16
CA HIS A 79 4.17 -8.12 10.10
C HIS A 79 4.08 -9.02 11.35
N SER A 80 5.20 -9.19 12.05
CA SER A 80 5.31 -10.07 13.24
C SER A 80 4.41 -9.66 14.41
N ASN A 81 4.04 -8.39 14.49
CA ASN A 81 3.20 -7.81 15.54
C ASN A 81 1.68 -7.93 15.26
N GLY A 82 1.29 -8.62 14.17
CA GLY A 82 -0.10 -8.81 13.75
C GLY A 82 -0.68 -7.70 12.88
N GLU A 83 0.11 -6.67 12.56
CA GLU A 83 -0.26 -5.64 11.60
C GLU A 83 -0.05 -6.11 10.16
N TYR A 84 -0.77 -5.48 9.25
CA TYR A 84 -0.61 -5.67 7.81
C TYR A 84 -0.41 -4.31 7.16
N SER A 85 0.56 -4.20 6.26
CA SER A 85 0.67 -3.06 5.33
C SER A 85 0.20 -3.47 3.95
N ARG A 86 -0.53 -2.58 3.28
CA ARG A 86 -1.03 -2.80 1.93
C ARG A 86 -0.65 -1.63 1.03
N TYR A 87 -0.26 -1.98 -0.19
CA TYR A 87 0.27 -1.12 -1.24
C TYR A 87 -0.63 -1.33 -2.45
N ASP A 88 -1.44 -0.33 -2.82
CA ASP A 88 -2.42 -0.40 -3.90
C ASP A 88 -2.03 0.50 -5.10
N HIS A 89 -2.78 0.38 -6.19
CA HIS A 89 -2.57 1.09 -7.47
C HIS A 89 -1.21 0.78 -8.12
N LEU A 90 -0.67 -0.42 -7.89
CA LEU A 90 0.62 -0.85 -8.41
C LEU A 90 0.59 -1.00 -9.94
N ASP A 91 1.75 -0.83 -10.58
CA ASP A 91 1.89 -0.92 -12.03
C ASP A 91 1.72 -2.37 -12.52
N TYR A 92 1.27 -2.56 -13.77
CA TYR A 92 0.99 -3.89 -14.33
C TYR A 92 2.25 -4.75 -14.41
N LYS A 93 2.21 -5.96 -13.86
CA LYS A 93 3.33 -6.93 -13.85
C LYS A 93 4.62 -6.33 -13.27
N SER A 94 4.49 -5.49 -12.25
CA SER A 94 5.62 -4.79 -11.66
C SER A 94 6.10 -5.41 -10.34
N SER A 95 5.40 -6.41 -9.80
CA SER A 95 5.78 -7.07 -8.56
C SER A 95 7.17 -7.71 -8.69
N LYS A 96 8.03 -7.42 -7.71
CA LYS A 96 9.36 -8.05 -7.55
C LYS A 96 9.35 -9.17 -6.53
N VAL A 97 8.19 -9.44 -5.95
CA VAL A 97 8.02 -10.40 -4.86
C VAL A 97 6.90 -11.39 -5.17
N LYS A 98 6.87 -12.50 -4.43
CA LYS A 98 5.86 -13.56 -4.55
C LYS A 98 5.20 -13.85 -3.19
N LEU A 99 4.05 -14.53 -3.23
CA LEU A 99 3.37 -14.99 -2.01
C LEU A 99 4.33 -15.78 -1.12
N ASN A 100 4.23 -15.58 0.19
CA ASN A 100 5.05 -16.16 1.25
C ASN A 100 6.53 -15.75 1.23
N GLN A 101 6.95 -14.80 0.38
CA GLN A 101 8.31 -14.25 0.43
C GLN A 101 8.49 -13.38 1.66
N VAL A 102 9.61 -13.57 2.37
CA VAL A 102 10.09 -12.65 3.41
C VAL A 102 10.68 -11.42 2.71
N VAL A 103 10.31 -10.24 3.20
CA VAL A 103 10.83 -8.96 2.71
C VAL A 103 11.38 -8.14 3.86
N HIS A 104 12.40 -7.34 3.58
CA HIS A 104 13.03 -6.45 4.54
C HIS A 104 12.63 -4.99 4.28
N VAL A 105 12.62 -4.18 5.34
CA VAL A 105 12.35 -2.75 5.23
C VAL A 105 13.28 -2.09 4.22
N GLY A 106 12.69 -1.34 3.28
CA GLY A 106 13.39 -0.67 2.19
C GLY A 106 13.67 -1.54 0.96
N GLU A 107 13.35 -2.83 1.00
CA GLU A 107 13.37 -3.69 -0.19
C GLU A 107 12.34 -3.19 -1.22
N GLU A 108 12.75 -3.06 -2.48
CA GLU A 108 11.83 -2.70 -3.56
C GLU A 108 10.93 -3.88 -3.91
N ILE A 109 9.62 -3.71 -3.70
CA ILE A 109 8.62 -4.77 -3.88
C ILE A 109 7.81 -4.62 -5.17
N SER A 110 7.69 -3.41 -5.71
CA SER A 110 6.88 -3.11 -6.90
C SER A 110 7.16 -1.68 -7.38
N LYS A 111 6.31 -1.14 -8.27
CA LYS A 111 6.35 0.23 -8.76
C LYS A 111 4.98 0.89 -8.68
N VAL A 112 4.97 2.21 -8.48
CA VAL A 112 3.76 3.04 -8.54
C VAL A 112 3.17 2.91 -9.94
N GLY A 113 1.85 2.69 -10.01
CA GLY A 113 1.12 2.59 -11.26
C GLY A 113 -0.12 3.45 -11.26
N MET A 114 -1.12 2.96 -11.99
CA MET A 114 -2.43 3.59 -12.13
C MET A 114 -3.55 2.55 -12.30
N THR A 115 -3.38 1.37 -11.71
CA THR A 115 -4.40 0.31 -11.78
C THR A 115 -5.50 0.55 -10.76
N GLY A 116 -6.71 0.09 -11.07
CA GLY A 116 -7.86 0.22 -10.19
C GLY A 116 -8.58 1.58 -10.26
N TYR A 117 -9.39 1.87 -9.24
CA TYR A 117 -10.10 3.14 -9.12
C TYR A 117 -9.14 4.24 -8.65
N THR A 118 -8.62 5.04 -9.58
CA THR A 118 -7.63 6.09 -9.31
C THR A 118 -7.74 7.23 -10.32
N TYR A 119 -7.48 8.46 -9.86
CA TYR A 119 -7.54 9.66 -10.68
C TYR A 119 -6.16 10.13 -11.18
N ILE A 120 -5.12 9.84 -10.40
CA ILE A 120 -3.75 10.31 -10.64
C ILE A 120 -2.74 9.25 -10.21
N PRO A 121 -1.51 9.27 -10.72
CA PRO A 121 -0.43 8.42 -10.22
C PRO A 121 -0.15 8.66 -8.73
N HIS A 122 -0.29 7.61 -7.93
CA HIS A 122 0.05 7.61 -6.51
C HIS A 122 0.14 6.17 -5.98
N LEU A 123 0.79 6.00 -4.83
CA LEU A 123 0.66 4.80 -4.02
C LEU A 123 -0.40 5.05 -2.94
N HIS A 124 -1.52 4.33 -2.99
CA HIS A 124 -2.43 4.23 -1.85
C HIS A 124 -1.85 3.22 -0.86
N PHE A 125 -1.64 3.68 0.37
CA PHE A 125 -1.01 2.90 1.43
C PHE A 125 -1.88 2.86 2.67
N GLN A 126 -1.98 1.69 3.29
CA GLN A 126 -2.70 1.55 4.54
C GLN A 126 -2.05 0.50 5.43
N VAL A 127 -2.14 0.73 6.74
CA VAL A 127 -1.85 -0.28 7.74
C VAL A 127 -3.14 -0.65 8.45
N PHE A 128 -3.35 -1.94 8.66
CA PHE A 128 -4.55 -2.44 9.32
C PHE A 128 -4.26 -3.63 10.22
N ILE A 129 -5.22 -3.92 11.09
CA ILE A 129 -5.30 -5.18 11.83
C ILE A 129 -6.49 -5.99 11.33
N PHE A 130 -6.35 -7.30 11.42
CA PHE A 130 -7.41 -8.22 11.09
C PHE A 130 -8.39 -8.36 12.26
N THR A 131 -9.68 -8.23 12.02
CA THR A 131 -10.73 -8.22 13.05
C THR A 131 -11.73 -9.36 12.93
N GLY A 132 -11.60 -10.23 11.92
CA GLY A 132 -12.52 -11.35 11.69
C GLY A 132 -11.89 -12.48 10.87
N TYR A 133 -12.64 -13.01 9.91
CA TYR A 133 -12.25 -14.19 9.11
C TYR A 133 -11.93 -13.87 7.66
N ASN A 134 -12.40 -12.74 7.13
CA ASN A 134 -12.17 -12.34 5.75
C ASN A 134 -11.35 -11.04 5.67
N ILE A 135 -10.10 -11.11 5.20
CA ILE A 135 -9.18 -9.94 5.19
C ILE A 135 -9.68 -8.77 4.32
N TRP A 136 -10.59 -9.04 3.39
CA TRP A 136 -11.18 -8.04 2.49
C TRP A 136 -12.32 -7.26 3.15
N THR A 137 -12.99 -7.85 4.14
CA THR A 137 -14.16 -7.25 4.78
C THR A 137 -13.97 -7.00 6.26
N ASP A 138 -13.09 -7.74 6.94
CA ASP A 138 -12.99 -7.78 8.39
C ASP A 138 -11.64 -7.21 8.84
N PHE A 139 -11.44 -5.93 8.57
CA PHE A 139 -10.24 -5.20 8.98
C PHE A 139 -10.58 -3.82 9.51
N GLU A 140 -9.66 -3.29 10.31
CA GLU A 140 -9.67 -1.88 10.75
C GLU A 140 -8.32 -1.25 10.42
N THR A 141 -8.33 -0.16 9.65
CA THR A 141 -7.12 0.62 9.43
C THR A 141 -6.72 1.34 10.69
N ILE A 142 -5.41 1.44 10.91
CA ILE A 142 -4.81 2.05 12.09
C ILE A 142 -3.90 3.20 11.69
N GLU A 143 -3.90 4.24 12.51
CA GLU A 143 -3.20 5.49 12.25
C GLU A 143 -1.67 5.30 12.33
N ILE A 144 -0.97 5.68 11.26
CA ILE A 144 0.48 5.85 11.26
C ILE A 144 0.77 7.32 11.58
N LYS A 145 1.43 7.60 12.71
CA LYS A 145 1.69 8.99 13.11
C LYS A 145 2.72 9.67 12.22
N ASN A 146 3.87 9.01 12.03
CA ASN A 146 4.99 9.50 11.25
C ASN A 146 5.62 8.35 10.47
N PHE A 147 6.20 8.67 9.32
CA PHE A 147 7.09 7.76 8.59
C PHE A 147 8.54 8.10 8.91
N ARG A 148 9.38 7.08 9.10
CA ARG A 148 10.84 7.27 9.16
C ARG A 148 11.46 7.21 7.77
N ASN A 149 12.63 7.81 7.59
CA ASN A 149 13.41 7.59 6.37
C ASN A 149 14.07 6.20 6.42
N ILE A 150 14.30 5.64 5.22
CA ILE A 150 15.22 4.53 5.03
C ILE A 150 16.61 5.17 4.95
N MET A 151 17.53 4.72 5.80
CA MET A 151 18.93 5.17 5.79
C MET A 151 19.72 4.42 4.72
#